data_AF-A0A6G2FVD6-F1
#
_entry.id   AF-A0A6G2FVD6-F1
#
_cell.length_a   1.000
_cell.length_b   1.000
_cell.length_c   1.000
_cell.angle_alpha   90.00
_cell.angle_beta   90.00
_cell.angle_gamma   90.00
#
_symmetry.space_group_name_H-M   'P 1'
#
loop_
_entity.id
_entity.type
_entity.pdbx_description
1 polymer ?
#
loop_
_entity_poly.entity_id
_entity_poly.type
_entity_poly.pdbx_seq_one_letter_code
_entity_poly.pdbx_strand_id
1 'polypeptide(L)'
;MSDRVHFIPVGFDFDRLIRPITKGELEADRVVLFTHKGEPDDDPTDRAAQLAEDMTNKLEKTFDLVDVEVKTEGISVNTLYKYETLYPKAHTYILDEIEKGNEVFINISSMPRTVSFAFATAADSLITEKQGEIENIRDRVHTYYVAPKEYLVLEMIDVLENAADTFKDLKEYEDLRVHQRYEEVTEILDRIDDSGVTEGTRDDLNGKMHVEFPSSPESNVEGFEEKVLRFLDNKGTFSSTSELAEQMAEAIGEENDQSFRSRVQYNVSKLEDKGYVSRTEVGNRLETSLSTMGRMWLETH
;
A
#
# COMPACT_ATOMS: atom_id res chain seq x y z
N MET A 1 -21.73 -2.54 21.33
CA MET A 1 -22.16 -2.74 19.93
C MET A 1 -20.87 -2.78 19.13
N SER A 2 -20.76 -3.68 18.16
CA SER A 2 -19.66 -3.67 17.21
C SER A 2 -19.93 -2.54 16.22
N ASP A 3 -18.96 -1.63 16.06
CA ASP A 3 -19.04 -0.59 15.05
C ASP A 3 -18.54 -1.15 13.71
N ARG A 4 -19.10 -0.69 12.59
CA ARG A 4 -18.58 -0.92 11.23
C ARG A 4 -17.68 0.24 10.85
N VAL A 5 -16.39 -0.04 10.78
CA VAL A 5 -15.33 0.96 10.58
C VAL A 5 -14.75 0.83 9.19
N HIS A 6 -14.85 1.91 8.41
CA HIS A 6 -14.27 1.96 7.07
C HIS A 6 -12.93 2.67 7.05
N PHE A 7 -11.87 1.97 6.68
CA PHE A 7 -10.58 2.56 6.34
C PHE A 7 -10.57 2.98 4.86
N ILE A 8 -10.44 4.29 4.63
CA ILE A 8 -10.57 4.90 3.31
C ILE A 8 -9.30 5.68 2.97
N PRO A 9 -8.33 5.06 2.28
CA PRO A 9 -7.27 5.74 1.57
C PRO A 9 -7.80 6.75 0.54
N VAL A 10 -7.70 8.04 0.85
CA VAL A 10 -8.23 9.17 0.07
C VAL A 10 -7.27 9.56 -1.05
N GLY A 11 -7.68 9.29 -2.29
CA GLY A 11 -7.07 9.86 -3.50
C GLY A 11 -7.97 10.94 -4.12
N PHE A 12 -8.09 10.94 -5.45
CA PHE A 12 -8.83 11.95 -6.19
C PHE A 12 -10.26 11.51 -6.61
N ASP A 13 -10.75 10.35 -6.16
CA ASP A 13 -12.01 9.74 -6.62
C ASP A 13 -13.18 9.90 -5.63
N PHE A 14 -13.77 11.10 -5.53
CA PHE A 14 -14.86 11.37 -4.56
C PHE A 14 -15.96 10.29 -4.52
N ASP A 15 -16.59 10.02 -5.66
CA ASP A 15 -17.79 9.18 -5.75
C ASP A 15 -17.52 7.74 -5.27
N ARG A 16 -16.33 7.21 -5.56
CA ARG A 16 -15.95 5.83 -5.25
C ARG A 16 -15.65 5.62 -3.77
N LEU A 17 -15.38 6.70 -3.04
CA LEU A 17 -15.11 6.65 -1.61
C LEU A 17 -16.38 6.76 -0.76
N ILE A 18 -17.45 7.36 -1.29
CA ILE A 18 -18.64 7.71 -0.51
C ILE A 18 -19.94 7.06 -0.96
N ARG A 19 -20.10 6.77 -2.25
CA ARG A 19 -21.39 6.27 -2.78
C ARG A 19 -21.84 4.94 -2.20
N PRO A 20 -20.98 3.91 -2.01
CA PRO A 20 -21.43 2.65 -1.43
C PRO A 20 -22.09 2.83 -0.06
N ILE A 21 -21.54 3.74 0.75
CA ILE A 21 -22.02 4.04 2.10
C ILE A 21 -23.32 4.86 2.03
N THR A 22 -23.31 5.98 1.32
CA THR A 22 -24.47 6.88 1.24
C THR A 22 -25.67 6.30 0.49
N LYS A 23 -25.47 5.29 -0.36
CA LYS A 23 -26.55 4.54 -1.01
C LYS A 23 -27.09 3.37 -0.17
N GLY A 24 -26.48 3.09 0.99
CA GLY A 24 -26.87 1.99 1.86
C GLY A 24 -26.51 0.61 1.32
N GLU A 25 -25.56 0.52 0.39
CA GLU A 25 -25.00 -0.78 -0.05
C GLU A 25 -23.99 -1.32 0.97
N LEU A 26 -23.28 -0.41 1.66
CA LEU A 26 -22.42 -0.72 2.79
C LEU A 26 -22.83 0.16 3.97
N GLU A 27 -22.96 -0.42 5.15
CA GLU A 27 -23.28 0.31 6.36
C GLU A 27 -22.00 0.73 7.08
N ALA A 28 -21.93 1.97 7.55
CA ALA A 28 -20.78 2.51 8.26
C ALA A 28 -21.24 3.26 9.50
N ASP A 29 -20.60 2.98 10.64
CA ASP A 29 -20.79 3.77 11.87
C ASP A 29 -19.66 4.79 12.00
N ARG A 30 -18.45 4.45 11.51
CA ARG A 30 -17.29 5.32 11.47
C ARG A 30 -16.48 5.13 10.19
N VAL A 31 -15.90 6.21 9.68
CA VAL A 31 -14.85 6.18 8.66
C VAL A 31 -13.55 6.78 9.19
N VAL A 32 -12.44 6.20 8.74
CA VAL A 32 -11.08 6.70 8.96
C VAL A 32 -10.49 7.03 7.59
N LEU A 33 -10.39 8.32 7.29
CA LEU A 33 -9.86 8.85 6.05
C LEU A 33 -8.33 8.91 6.16
N PHE A 34 -7.61 8.15 5.34
CA PHE A 34 -6.17 8.30 5.22
C PHE A 34 -5.87 9.30 4.13
N THR A 35 -5.36 10.46 4.52
CA THR A 35 -5.10 11.57 3.63
C THR A 35 -3.61 11.80 3.50
N HIS A 36 -3.24 12.42 2.39
CA HIS A 36 -1.90 12.92 2.27
C HIS A 36 -1.74 14.17 3.16
N LYS A 37 -0.80 14.16 4.09
CA LYS A 37 -0.34 15.39 4.77
C LYS A 37 0.90 15.87 4.04
N GLY A 38 0.78 17.00 3.33
CA GLY A 38 1.95 17.71 2.80
C GLY A 38 2.93 18.01 3.93
N GLU A 39 4.23 17.92 3.65
CA GLU A 39 5.24 18.40 4.59
C GLU A 39 5.19 19.94 4.64
N PRO A 40 5.55 20.59 5.76
CA PRO A 40 5.55 22.06 5.85
C PRO A 40 6.45 22.77 4.82
N ASP A 41 7.40 22.03 4.23
CA ASP A 41 8.30 22.49 3.16
C ASP A 41 7.80 22.14 1.74
N ASP A 42 6.69 21.41 1.60
CA ASP A 42 6.00 21.31 0.32
C ASP A 42 5.40 22.69 0.02
N ASP A 43 5.84 23.29 -1.09
CA ASP A 43 5.44 24.63 -1.50
C ASP A 43 3.89 24.73 -1.42
N PRO A 44 3.33 25.68 -0.64
CA PRO A 44 1.87 25.87 -0.48
C PRO A 44 1.08 26.07 -1.79
N THR A 45 1.77 26.09 -2.92
CA THR A 45 1.26 26.19 -4.28
C THR A 45 1.07 24.85 -5.00
N ASP A 46 1.40 23.69 -4.40
CA ASP A 46 1.16 22.40 -5.05
C ASP A 46 -0.34 22.13 -5.22
N ARG A 47 -0.79 22.17 -6.48
CA ARG A 47 -2.17 21.96 -6.89
C ARG A 47 -2.70 20.60 -6.46
N ALA A 48 -1.84 19.59 -6.35
CA ALA A 48 -2.23 18.25 -5.92
C ALA A 48 -2.59 18.22 -4.43
N ALA A 49 -1.83 18.91 -3.58
CA ALA A 49 -2.10 19.02 -2.15
C ALA A 49 -3.44 19.74 -1.89
N GLN A 50 -3.68 20.86 -2.58
CA GLN A 50 -4.96 21.58 -2.49
C GLN A 50 -6.14 20.72 -2.93
N LEU A 51 -6.00 19.98 -4.03
CA LEU A 51 -7.06 19.10 -4.53
C LEU A 51 -7.38 17.96 -3.53
N ALA A 52 -6.36 17.40 -2.89
CA ALA A 52 -6.53 16.37 -1.87
C ALA A 52 -7.19 16.92 -0.58
N GLU A 53 -6.82 18.14 -0.17
CA GLU A 53 -7.45 18.82 0.97
C GLU A 53 -8.92 19.13 0.68
N ASP A 54 -9.22 19.70 -0.49
CA ASP A 54 -10.60 19.97 -0.94
C ASP A 54 -11.42 18.67 -0.97
N MET A 55 -10.83 17.57 -1.46
CA MET A 55 -11.46 16.26 -1.49
C MET A 55 -11.78 15.75 -0.08
N THR A 56 -10.82 15.85 0.84
CA THR A 56 -10.97 15.44 2.24
C THR A 56 -12.08 16.23 2.92
N ASN A 57 -12.03 17.57 2.82
CA ASN A 57 -13.03 18.46 3.39
C ASN A 57 -14.43 18.18 2.83
N LYS A 58 -14.53 17.82 1.55
CA LYS A 58 -15.80 17.45 0.92
C LYS A 58 -16.31 16.10 1.44
N LEU A 59 -15.43 15.11 1.62
CA LEU A 59 -15.78 13.80 2.19
C LEU A 59 -16.26 13.94 3.63
N GLU A 60 -15.51 14.65 4.48
CA GLU A 60 -15.87 14.90 5.88
C GLU A 60 -17.28 15.50 6.01
N LYS A 61 -17.54 16.58 5.27
CA LYS A 61 -18.88 17.21 5.25
C LYS A 61 -19.97 16.27 4.77
N THR A 62 -19.67 15.40 3.82
CA THR A 62 -20.71 14.53 3.24
C THR A 62 -20.99 13.32 4.13
N PHE A 63 -20.00 12.79 4.85
CA PHE A 63 -20.22 11.76 5.87
C PHE A 63 -20.95 12.29 7.10
N ASP A 64 -20.66 13.52 7.53
CA ASP A 64 -21.39 14.20 8.60
C ASP A 64 -22.90 14.33 8.28
N LEU A 65 -23.25 14.62 7.02
CA LEU A 65 -24.64 14.69 6.57
C LEU A 65 -25.41 13.36 6.63
N VAL A 66 -24.72 12.22 6.73
CA VAL A 66 -25.32 10.88 6.85
C VAL A 66 -25.06 10.25 8.23
N ASP A 67 -24.73 11.06 9.23
CA ASP A 67 -24.52 10.67 10.63
C ASP A 67 -23.42 9.60 10.82
N VAL A 68 -22.36 9.64 9.99
CA VAL A 68 -21.20 8.74 10.10
C VAL A 68 -20.04 9.47 10.77
N GLU A 69 -19.46 8.89 11.84
CA GLU A 69 -18.30 9.48 12.52
C GLU A 69 -17.09 9.52 11.57
N VAL A 70 -16.42 10.66 11.46
CA VAL A 70 -15.22 10.81 10.61
C VAL A 70 -13.97 11.04 11.45
N LYS A 71 -12.93 10.26 11.20
CA LYS A 71 -11.56 10.51 11.65
C LYS A 71 -10.63 10.68 10.47
N THR A 72 -9.63 11.54 10.60
CA THR A 72 -8.68 11.82 9.53
C THR A 72 -7.26 11.55 10.00
N GLU A 73 -6.55 10.71 9.27
CA GLU A 73 -5.20 10.25 9.56
C GLU A 73 -4.26 10.62 8.42
N GLY A 74 -3.12 11.23 8.75
CA GLY A 74 -2.15 11.66 7.76
C GLY A 74 -1.13 10.60 7.38
N ILE A 75 -0.77 10.59 6.10
CA ILE A 75 0.39 9.87 5.55
C ILE A 75 1.27 10.90 4.81
N SER A 76 2.54 10.99 5.18
CA SER A 76 3.51 11.89 4.54
C SER A 76 3.84 11.42 3.11
N VAL A 77 4.26 12.35 2.23
CA VAL A 77 4.67 12.03 0.83
C VAL A 77 5.71 10.91 0.85
N ASN A 78 6.70 11.07 1.74
CA ASN A 78 7.85 10.18 1.89
C ASN A 78 7.46 8.74 2.27
N THR A 79 6.25 8.53 2.81
CA THR A 79 5.75 7.21 3.19
C THR A 79 4.78 6.63 2.15
N LEU A 80 4.16 7.44 1.29
CA LEU A 80 3.15 6.98 0.31
C LEU A 80 3.66 5.85 -0.60
N TYR A 81 4.96 5.81 -0.88
CA TYR A 81 5.57 4.82 -1.77
C TYR A 81 6.39 3.75 -1.02
N LYS A 82 6.42 3.79 0.31
CA LYS A 82 7.19 2.86 1.15
C LYS A 82 6.29 1.76 1.70
N TYR A 83 6.11 0.71 0.90
CA TYR A 83 5.23 -0.40 1.24
C TYR A 83 5.55 -1.06 2.59
N GLU A 84 6.84 -1.32 2.89
CA GLU A 84 7.28 -1.91 4.16
C GLU A 84 6.97 -1.02 5.39
N THR A 85 6.72 0.29 5.19
CA THR A 85 6.28 1.19 6.27
C THR A 85 4.76 1.29 6.35
N LEU A 86 4.07 1.20 5.22
CA LEU A 86 2.62 1.29 5.14
C LEU A 86 1.94 0.03 5.69
N TYR A 87 2.51 -1.15 5.41
CA TYR A 87 1.94 -2.43 5.83
C TYR A 87 1.83 -2.54 7.37
N PRO A 88 2.88 -2.31 8.18
CA PRO A 88 2.76 -2.42 9.63
C PRO A 88 1.76 -1.41 10.19
N LYS A 89 1.72 -0.19 9.63
CA LYS A 89 0.74 0.82 10.01
C LYS A 89 -0.69 0.35 9.76
N ALA A 90 -0.97 -0.17 8.57
CA ALA A 90 -2.28 -0.71 8.21
C ALA A 90 -2.66 -1.91 9.09
N HIS A 91 -1.72 -2.83 9.31
CA HIS A 91 -1.88 -3.98 10.18
C HIS A 91 -2.32 -3.56 11.60
N THR A 92 -1.63 -2.61 12.21
CA THR A 92 -1.98 -2.10 13.55
C THR A 92 -3.38 -1.47 13.57
N TYR A 93 -3.71 -0.59 12.61
CA TYR A 93 -5.05 0.02 12.57
C TYR A 93 -6.17 -1.02 12.47
N ILE A 94 -5.99 -2.02 11.61
CA ILE A 94 -6.99 -3.07 11.39
C ILE A 94 -7.10 -3.93 12.65
N LEU A 95 -5.97 -4.41 13.20
CA LEU A 95 -5.95 -5.25 14.39
C LEU A 95 -6.60 -4.55 15.60
N ASP A 96 -6.25 -3.29 15.84
CA ASP A 96 -6.79 -2.49 16.95
C ASP A 96 -8.33 -2.43 16.93
N GLU A 97 -8.95 -2.32 15.75
CA GLU A 97 -10.41 -2.30 15.62
C GLU A 97 -11.02 -3.69 15.78
N ILE A 98 -10.37 -4.72 15.23
CA ILE A 98 -10.83 -6.11 15.40
C ILE A 98 -10.78 -6.52 16.88
N GLU A 99 -9.73 -6.16 17.62
CA GLU A 99 -9.60 -6.47 19.06
C GLU A 99 -10.67 -5.75 19.91
N LYS A 100 -11.15 -4.59 19.48
CA LYS A 100 -12.28 -3.88 20.10
C LYS A 100 -13.63 -4.52 19.81
N GLY A 101 -13.68 -5.55 18.95
CA GLY A 101 -14.92 -6.22 18.56
C GLY A 101 -15.60 -5.59 17.35
N ASN A 102 -14.96 -4.65 16.63
CA ASN A 102 -15.54 -3.98 15.47
C ASN A 102 -15.41 -4.81 14.19
N GLU A 103 -16.19 -4.44 13.18
CA GLU A 103 -16.06 -4.91 11.80
C GLU A 103 -15.28 -3.87 10.99
N VAL A 104 -14.40 -4.33 10.11
CA VAL A 104 -13.46 -3.51 9.38
C VAL A 104 -13.69 -3.66 7.88
N PHE A 105 -13.86 -2.53 7.19
CA PHE A 105 -14.03 -2.44 5.75
C PHE A 105 -12.93 -1.56 5.15
N ILE A 106 -12.28 -2.01 4.09
CA ILE A 106 -11.10 -1.37 3.51
C ILE A 106 -11.39 -1.03 2.06
N ASN A 107 -11.44 0.27 1.77
CA ASN A 107 -11.70 0.77 0.42
C ASN A 107 -10.38 0.93 -0.35
N ILE A 108 -10.15 0.12 -1.39
CA ILE A 108 -8.92 0.17 -2.20
C ILE A 108 -9.08 0.96 -3.51
N SER A 109 -10.04 1.89 -3.56
CA SER A 109 -10.46 2.49 -4.84
C SER A 109 -9.57 3.65 -5.32
N SER A 110 -9.00 4.49 -4.45
CA SER A 110 -8.51 5.82 -4.89
C SER A 110 -7.04 6.14 -4.64
N MET A 111 -6.52 6.00 -3.41
CA MET A 111 -5.13 6.40 -3.09
C MET A 111 -4.07 5.69 -3.96
N PRO A 112 -2.81 6.18 -3.96
CA PRO A 112 -1.71 5.51 -4.63
C PRO A 112 -1.71 4.01 -4.37
N ARG A 113 -1.46 3.22 -5.43
CA ARG A 113 -1.59 1.75 -5.40
C ARG A 113 -0.83 1.12 -4.24
N THR A 114 0.34 1.65 -3.90
CA THR A 114 1.17 1.23 -2.77
C THR A 114 0.43 1.24 -1.43
N VAL A 115 -0.39 2.26 -1.15
CA VAL A 115 -1.20 2.35 0.08
C VAL A 115 -2.34 1.34 0.03
N SER A 116 -3.08 1.32 -1.07
CA SER A 116 -4.21 0.40 -1.26
C SER A 116 -3.79 -1.07 -1.13
N PHE A 117 -2.67 -1.46 -1.74
CA PHE A 117 -2.12 -2.81 -1.60
C PHE A 117 -1.59 -3.10 -0.20
N ALA A 118 -0.95 -2.14 0.47
CA ALA A 118 -0.48 -2.36 1.85
C ALA A 118 -1.65 -2.68 2.80
N PHE A 119 -2.76 -1.93 2.68
CA PHE A 119 -3.97 -2.20 3.45
C PHE A 119 -4.63 -3.54 3.08
N ALA A 120 -4.72 -3.85 1.79
CA ALA A 120 -5.28 -5.12 1.34
C ALA A 120 -4.48 -6.32 1.84
N THR A 121 -3.15 -6.28 1.73
CA THR A 121 -2.27 -7.35 2.21
C THR A 121 -2.32 -7.45 3.73
N ALA A 122 -2.31 -6.34 4.46
CA ALA A 122 -2.42 -6.37 5.93
C ALA A 122 -3.72 -7.02 6.41
N ALA A 123 -4.84 -6.74 5.73
CA ALA A 123 -6.12 -7.36 6.02
C ALA A 123 -6.09 -8.89 5.83
N ASP A 124 -5.53 -9.35 4.72
CA ASP A 124 -5.48 -10.78 4.37
C ASP A 124 -4.46 -11.55 5.23
N SER A 125 -3.34 -10.92 5.57
CA SER A 125 -2.38 -11.44 6.56
C SER A 125 -3.04 -11.62 7.91
N LEU A 126 -3.77 -10.60 8.42
CA LEU A 126 -4.46 -10.68 9.71
C LEU A 126 -5.51 -11.79 9.74
N ILE A 127 -6.28 -11.94 8.65
CA ILE A 127 -7.22 -13.05 8.50
C ILE A 127 -6.52 -14.40 8.69
N THR A 128 -5.35 -14.57 8.07
CA THR A 128 -4.58 -15.81 8.14
C THR A 128 -3.94 -16.04 9.51
N GLU A 129 -3.31 -15.02 10.06
CA GLU A 129 -2.55 -15.08 11.30
C GLU A 129 -3.45 -15.26 12.53
N LYS A 130 -4.60 -14.57 12.53
CA LYS A 130 -5.51 -14.50 13.69
C LYS A 130 -6.72 -15.42 13.59
N GLN A 131 -6.84 -16.25 12.55
CA GLN A 131 -7.99 -17.17 12.38
C GLN A 131 -8.20 -18.13 13.57
N GLY A 132 -7.13 -18.51 14.27
CA GLY A 132 -7.19 -19.37 15.46
C GLY A 132 -7.41 -18.64 16.79
N GLU A 133 -7.28 -17.31 16.79
CA GLU A 133 -7.34 -16.46 18.00
C GLU A 133 -8.63 -15.65 18.05
N ILE A 134 -9.09 -15.15 16.90
CA ILE A 134 -10.23 -14.25 16.77
C ILE A 134 -11.35 -14.97 16.02
N GLU A 135 -12.46 -15.19 16.73
CA GLU A 135 -13.63 -15.87 16.19
C GLU A 135 -14.21 -15.10 14.99
N ASN A 136 -14.50 -15.83 13.91
CA ASN A 136 -15.12 -15.33 12.68
C ASN A 136 -14.41 -14.11 12.06
N ILE A 137 -13.08 -13.98 12.20
CA ILE A 137 -12.33 -12.85 11.63
C ILE A 137 -12.57 -12.66 10.12
N ARG A 138 -12.77 -13.76 9.37
CA ARG A 138 -13.09 -13.73 7.93
C ARG A 138 -14.40 -13.01 7.62
N ASP A 139 -15.34 -13.03 8.55
CA ASP A 139 -16.64 -12.35 8.41
C ASP A 139 -16.61 -10.92 8.95
N ARG A 140 -15.46 -10.47 9.47
CA ARG A 140 -15.31 -9.16 10.13
C ARG A 140 -14.32 -8.25 9.42
N VAL A 141 -13.54 -8.75 8.47
CA VAL A 141 -12.53 -7.99 7.74
C VAL A 141 -12.81 -8.10 6.25
N HIS A 142 -13.09 -6.96 5.63
CA HIS A 142 -13.51 -6.90 4.24
C HIS A 142 -12.67 -5.91 3.46
N THR A 143 -12.14 -6.33 2.33
CA THR A 143 -11.50 -5.44 1.36
C THR A 143 -12.41 -5.30 0.15
N TYR A 144 -12.70 -4.07 -0.27
CA TYR A 144 -13.62 -3.82 -1.38
C TYR A 144 -13.11 -2.74 -2.33
N TYR A 145 -13.52 -2.87 -3.59
CA TYR A 145 -13.17 -1.99 -4.69
C TYR A 145 -14.44 -1.52 -5.39
N VAL A 146 -14.52 -0.22 -5.66
CA VAL A 146 -15.60 0.37 -6.44
C VAL A 146 -15.08 0.69 -7.83
N ALA A 147 -15.62 0.04 -8.85
CA ALA A 147 -15.25 0.33 -10.23
C ALA A 147 -15.71 1.73 -10.65
N PRO A 148 -14.87 2.51 -11.36
CA PRO A 148 -15.32 3.75 -11.97
C PRO A 148 -16.29 3.45 -13.12
N LYS A 149 -17.28 4.32 -13.31
CA LYS A 149 -18.18 4.26 -14.46
C LYS A 149 -17.51 4.77 -15.73
N GLU A 150 -16.78 5.88 -15.60
CA GLU A 150 -16.15 6.63 -16.69
C GLU A 150 -14.77 7.11 -16.22
N TYR A 151 -13.83 7.25 -17.16
CA TYR A 151 -12.48 7.77 -16.90
C TYR A 151 -12.35 9.16 -17.51
N LEU A 152 -12.48 10.20 -16.67
CA LEU A 152 -12.47 11.61 -17.11
C LEU A 152 -11.20 12.01 -17.87
N VAL A 153 -10.10 11.28 -17.70
CA VAL A 153 -8.85 11.56 -18.42
C VAL A 153 -8.99 11.45 -19.93
N LEU A 154 -9.88 10.58 -20.43
CA LEU A 154 -10.13 10.44 -21.87
C LEU A 154 -10.86 11.68 -22.40
N GLU A 155 -11.88 12.15 -21.68
CA GLU A 155 -12.58 13.39 -22.02
C GLU A 155 -11.65 14.62 -21.95
N MET A 156 -10.71 14.63 -21.00
CA MET A 156 -9.70 15.68 -20.90
C MET A 156 -8.80 15.71 -22.15
N ILE A 157 -8.38 14.55 -22.65
CA ILE A 157 -7.57 14.44 -23.87
C ILE A 157 -8.37 14.95 -25.08
N ASP A 158 -9.60 14.48 -25.26
CA ASP A 158 -10.48 14.92 -26.36
C ASP A 158 -10.67 16.46 -26.35
N VAL A 159 -10.86 17.05 -25.16
CA VAL A 159 -11.00 18.51 -25.02
C VAL A 159 -9.70 19.25 -25.35
N LEU A 160 -8.54 18.70 -24.98
CA LEU A 160 -7.24 19.29 -25.33
C LEU A 160 -6.97 19.22 -26.83
N GLU A 161 -7.29 18.11 -27.50
CA GLU A 161 -7.16 17.96 -28.96
C GLU A 161 -8.03 19.00 -29.69
N ASN A 162 -9.31 19.10 -29.30
CA ASN A 162 -10.23 20.09 -29.88
C ASN A 162 -9.75 21.54 -29.63
N ALA A 163 -9.14 21.80 -28.47
CA ALA A 163 -8.55 23.10 -28.17
C ALA A 163 -7.33 23.38 -29.05
N ALA A 164 -6.46 22.40 -29.28
CA ALA A 164 -5.31 22.51 -30.17
C ALA A 164 -5.73 22.84 -31.60
N ASP A 165 -6.72 22.14 -32.15
CA ASP A 165 -7.27 22.40 -33.49
C ASP A 165 -7.86 23.81 -33.58
N THR A 166 -8.62 24.23 -32.57
CA THR A 166 -9.19 25.59 -32.51
C THR A 166 -8.09 26.65 -32.50
N PHE A 167 -7.04 26.47 -31.69
CA PHE A 167 -5.95 27.42 -31.63
C PHE A 167 -5.08 27.42 -32.90
N LYS A 168 -4.97 26.29 -33.59
CA LYS A 168 -4.30 26.18 -34.89
C LYS A 168 -5.00 27.04 -35.96
N ASP A 169 -6.32 26.96 -36.03
CA ASP A 169 -7.11 27.77 -36.97
C ASP A 169 -7.02 29.27 -36.64
N LEU A 170 -6.98 29.61 -35.35
CA LEU A 170 -6.84 31.01 -34.90
C LEU A 170 -5.41 31.55 -35.04
N LYS A 171 -4.41 30.69 -35.25
CA LYS A 171 -3.01 31.09 -35.44
C LYS A 171 -2.83 32.00 -36.66
N GLU A 172 -3.71 31.87 -37.66
CA GLU A 172 -3.74 32.70 -38.87
C GLU A 172 -3.88 34.22 -38.58
N TYR A 173 -4.37 34.60 -37.40
CA TYR A 173 -4.57 36.00 -37.01
C TYR A 173 -3.35 36.62 -36.30
N GLU A 174 -2.20 35.94 -36.25
CA GLU A 174 -0.92 36.42 -35.67
C GLU A 174 -1.01 36.93 -34.21
N ASP A 175 -1.99 36.49 -33.41
CA ASP A 175 -2.06 36.82 -31.99
C ASP A 175 -1.07 35.96 -31.19
N LEU A 176 -0.07 36.61 -30.59
CA LEU A 176 0.96 35.97 -29.78
C LEU A 176 0.40 35.15 -28.61
N ARG A 177 -0.75 35.53 -28.05
CA ARG A 177 -1.39 34.78 -26.95
C ARG A 177 -1.96 33.47 -27.44
N VAL A 178 -2.52 33.45 -28.66
CA VAL A 178 -3.04 32.23 -29.29
C VAL A 178 -1.89 31.29 -29.63
N HIS A 179 -0.78 31.82 -30.14
CA HIS A 179 0.43 31.04 -30.42
C HIS A 179 0.95 30.33 -29.16
N GLN A 180 1.09 31.06 -28.06
CA GLN A 180 1.57 30.49 -26.80
C GLN A 180 0.63 29.39 -26.28
N ARG A 181 -0.70 29.60 -26.32
CA ARG A 181 -1.65 28.56 -25.87
C ARG A 181 -1.66 27.33 -26.75
N TYR A 182 -1.51 27.50 -28.07
CA TYR A 182 -1.36 26.38 -28.99
C TYR A 182 -0.12 25.54 -28.64
N GLU A 183 1.03 26.19 -28.42
CA GLU A 183 2.28 25.51 -28.06
C GLU A 183 2.14 24.77 -26.71
N GLU A 184 1.58 25.40 -25.67
CA GLU A 184 1.35 24.78 -24.37
C GLU A 184 0.46 23.53 -24.44
N VAL A 185 -0.65 23.60 -25.19
CA VAL A 185 -1.58 22.46 -25.34
C VAL A 185 -0.94 21.35 -26.16
N THR A 186 -0.25 21.69 -27.25
CA THR A 186 0.42 20.70 -28.11
C THR A 186 1.54 19.99 -27.35
N GLU A 187 2.32 20.71 -26.53
CA GLU A 187 3.37 20.10 -25.71
C GLU A 187 2.80 19.09 -24.69
N ILE A 188 1.64 19.38 -24.11
CA ILE A 188 0.95 18.43 -23.21
C ILE A 188 0.46 17.21 -23.99
N LEU A 189 -0.15 17.41 -25.17
CA LEU A 189 -0.62 16.31 -26.02
C LEU A 189 0.55 15.42 -26.48
N ASP A 190 1.64 16.02 -26.95
CA ASP A 190 2.86 15.29 -27.36
C ASP A 190 3.41 14.45 -26.20
N ARG A 191 3.44 14.99 -24.98
CA ARG A 191 3.85 14.23 -23.77
C ARG A 191 2.89 13.09 -23.45
N ILE A 192 1.58 13.29 -23.63
CA ILE A 192 0.58 12.23 -23.43
C ILE A 192 0.74 11.13 -24.50
N ASP A 193 1.01 11.49 -25.74
CA ASP A 193 1.24 10.53 -26.82
C ASP A 193 2.53 9.72 -26.61
N ASP A 194 3.60 10.37 -26.13
CA ASP A 194 4.89 9.73 -25.90
C ASP A 194 4.95 8.90 -24.61
N SER A 195 4.37 9.40 -23.50
CA SER A 195 4.54 8.84 -22.15
C SER A 195 3.24 8.41 -21.47
N GLY A 196 2.08 8.73 -22.04
CA GLY A 196 0.78 8.55 -21.40
C GLY A 196 0.49 9.60 -20.33
N VAL A 197 -0.40 9.27 -19.40
CA VAL A 197 -0.90 10.21 -18.37
C VAL A 197 0.00 10.30 -17.12
N THR A 198 1.16 9.64 -17.16
CA THR A 198 2.20 9.64 -16.12
C THR A 198 3.56 9.63 -16.79
N GLU A 199 4.52 10.38 -16.28
CA GLU A 199 5.83 10.51 -16.91
C GLU A 199 6.95 10.09 -15.94
N GLY A 200 7.94 9.36 -16.47
CA GLY A 200 9.13 8.93 -15.74
C GLY A 200 8.90 7.79 -14.74
N THR A 201 9.98 7.39 -14.09
CA THR A 201 9.98 6.40 -13.00
C THR A 201 10.72 6.96 -11.80
N ARG A 202 10.20 6.72 -10.60
CA ARG A 202 10.92 7.06 -9.36
C ARG A 202 12.17 6.18 -9.23
N ASP A 203 13.31 6.80 -8.94
CA ASP A 203 14.60 6.17 -8.67
C ASP A 203 14.98 6.20 -7.18
N ASP A 204 14.16 6.85 -6.35
CA ASP A 204 14.35 7.04 -4.91
C ASP A 204 13.74 5.91 -4.04
N LEU A 205 13.31 4.79 -4.64
CA LEU A 205 12.73 3.65 -3.93
C LEU A 205 13.82 2.65 -3.50
N ASN A 206 14.72 3.08 -2.61
CA ASN A 206 15.85 2.28 -2.11
C ASN A 206 16.75 1.72 -3.23
N GLY A 207 16.98 2.53 -4.28
CA GLY A 207 17.81 2.14 -5.43
C GLY A 207 17.14 1.15 -6.39
N LYS A 208 15.83 0.92 -6.25
CA LYS A 208 15.00 0.16 -7.20
C LYS A 208 14.02 1.11 -7.91
N MET A 209 13.57 0.71 -9.09
CA MET A 209 12.54 1.42 -9.87
C MET A 209 11.14 0.80 -9.71
N HIS A 210 10.97 -0.13 -8.78
CA HIS A 210 9.70 -0.83 -8.54
C HIS A 210 9.50 -1.11 -7.06
N VAL A 211 8.23 -1.26 -6.67
CA VAL A 211 7.82 -1.77 -5.36
C VAL A 211 7.25 -3.16 -5.56
N GLU A 212 7.75 -4.13 -4.80
CA GLU A 212 7.21 -5.48 -4.78
C GLU A 212 6.12 -5.57 -3.72
N PHE A 213 4.94 -6.08 -4.11
CA PHE A 213 3.86 -6.41 -3.18
C PHE A 213 3.90 -7.91 -2.95
N PRO A 214 4.43 -8.38 -1.80
CA PRO A 214 4.48 -9.80 -1.50
C PRO A 214 3.06 -10.34 -1.35
N SER A 215 2.88 -11.59 -1.78
CA SER A 215 1.66 -12.34 -1.48
C SER A 215 1.51 -12.52 0.02
N SER A 216 0.26 -12.55 0.49
CA SER A 216 -0.05 -12.91 1.87
C SER A 216 0.53 -14.29 2.21
N PRO A 217 1.00 -14.49 3.44
CA PRO A 217 1.61 -15.74 3.83
C PRO A 217 0.59 -16.89 3.83
N GLU A 218 1.05 -18.12 3.56
CA GLU A 218 0.16 -19.30 3.55
C GLU A 218 -0.35 -19.66 4.95
N SER A 219 0.42 -19.36 5.99
CA SER A 219 0.08 -19.66 7.38
C SER A 219 0.91 -18.83 8.37
N ASN A 220 0.45 -18.81 9.62
CA ASN A 220 1.13 -18.10 10.71
C ASN A 220 2.52 -18.71 11.03
N VAL A 221 3.40 -17.90 11.61
CA VAL A 221 4.72 -18.30 12.12
C VAL A 221 4.56 -18.94 13.50
N GLU A 222 5.21 -20.10 13.73
CA GLU A 222 5.04 -20.85 14.98
C GLU A 222 6.38 -21.31 15.61
N GLY A 223 6.49 -21.17 16.94
CA GLY A 223 7.49 -21.86 17.74
C GLY A 223 8.94 -21.52 17.37
N PHE A 224 9.67 -22.47 16.78
CA PHE A 224 11.09 -22.26 16.42
C PHE A 224 11.26 -21.38 15.17
N GLU A 225 10.22 -21.24 14.35
CA GLU A 225 10.23 -20.40 13.15
C GLU A 225 10.45 -18.92 13.49
N GLU A 226 9.77 -18.42 14.53
CA GLU A 226 9.94 -17.05 15.02
C GLU A 226 11.40 -16.76 15.42
N LYS A 227 12.05 -17.73 16.09
CA LYS A 227 13.46 -17.60 16.48
C LYS A 227 14.37 -17.48 15.27
N VAL A 228 14.07 -18.19 14.18
CA VAL A 228 14.83 -18.09 12.93
C VAL A 228 14.64 -16.70 12.30
N LEU A 229 13.41 -16.20 12.21
CA LEU A 229 13.14 -14.87 11.65
C LEU A 229 13.83 -13.75 12.44
N ARG A 230 13.65 -13.72 13.77
CA ARG A 230 14.31 -12.72 14.63
C ARG A 230 15.83 -12.81 14.58
N PHE A 231 16.39 -13.99 14.36
CA PHE A 231 17.84 -14.13 14.20
C PHE A 231 18.33 -13.58 12.86
N LEU A 232 17.63 -13.87 11.77
CA LEU A 232 17.94 -13.33 10.44
C LEU A 232 17.84 -11.80 10.41
N ASP A 233 16.88 -11.21 11.11
CA ASP A 233 16.74 -9.76 11.22
C ASP A 233 17.99 -9.10 11.81
N ASN A 234 18.47 -9.63 12.92
CA ASN A 234 19.61 -9.09 13.66
C ASN A 234 20.95 -9.22 12.91
N LYS A 235 21.09 -10.19 12.02
CA LYS A 235 22.38 -10.60 11.43
C LYS A 235 22.44 -10.46 9.92
N GLY A 236 21.30 -10.23 9.26
CA GLY A 236 21.20 -10.05 7.81
C GLY A 236 21.31 -11.36 7.02
N THR A 237 21.93 -11.28 5.85
CA THR A 237 22.06 -12.40 4.91
C THR A 237 23.18 -13.36 5.31
N PHE A 238 22.90 -14.65 5.26
CA PHE A 238 23.88 -15.72 5.49
C PHE A 238 24.24 -16.41 4.18
N SER A 239 25.47 -16.88 4.03
CA SER A 239 25.91 -17.54 2.80
C SER A 239 25.32 -18.95 2.63
N SER A 240 24.80 -19.54 3.72
CA SER A 240 24.08 -20.80 3.69
C SER A 240 23.24 -21.02 4.94
N THR A 241 22.25 -21.92 4.85
CA THR A 241 21.47 -22.38 6.01
C THR A 241 22.33 -23.08 7.07
N SER A 242 23.44 -23.70 6.68
CA SER A 242 24.38 -24.32 7.62
C SER A 242 25.15 -23.28 8.44
N GLU A 243 25.57 -22.18 7.81
CA GLU A 243 26.22 -21.05 8.49
C GLU A 243 25.24 -20.37 9.46
N LEU A 244 23.99 -20.17 9.02
CA LEU A 244 22.91 -19.69 9.88
C LEU A 244 22.76 -20.58 11.12
N ALA A 245 22.69 -21.90 10.94
CA ALA A 245 22.56 -22.84 12.06
C ALA A 245 23.74 -22.76 13.04
N GLU A 246 24.97 -22.65 12.53
CA GLU A 246 26.16 -22.52 13.39
C GLU A 246 26.13 -21.25 14.25
N GLN A 247 25.85 -20.09 13.64
CA GLN A 247 25.77 -18.83 14.38
C GLN A 247 24.57 -18.77 15.31
N MET A 248 23.43 -19.37 14.94
CA MET A 248 22.27 -19.46 15.82
C MET A 248 22.57 -20.29 17.07
N ALA A 249 23.20 -21.45 16.91
CA ALA A 249 23.56 -22.33 18.02
C ALA A 249 24.44 -21.59 19.05
N GLU A 250 25.46 -20.88 18.57
CA GLU A 250 26.32 -20.05 19.41
C GLU A 250 25.53 -18.96 20.16
N ALA A 251 24.62 -18.26 19.46
CA ALA A 251 23.88 -17.15 20.04
C ALA A 251 22.87 -17.56 21.11
N ILE A 252 22.25 -18.73 20.98
CA ILE A 252 21.24 -19.22 21.94
C ILE A 252 21.82 -20.20 22.97
N GLY A 253 23.13 -20.48 22.91
CA GLY A 253 23.81 -21.40 23.82
C GLY A 253 23.40 -22.87 23.64
N GLU A 254 22.94 -23.26 22.45
CA GLU A 254 22.65 -24.65 22.10
C GLU A 254 23.84 -25.30 21.39
N GLU A 255 23.99 -26.62 21.54
CA GLU A 255 25.06 -27.36 20.86
C GLU A 255 24.76 -27.43 19.35
N ASN A 256 25.75 -27.09 18.51
CA ASN A 256 25.65 -27.17 17.04
C ASN A 256 25.77 -28.61 16.53
N ASP A 257 24.90 -29.49 17.01
CA ASP A 257 24.85 -30.90 16.64
C ASP A 257 24.04 -31.14 15.35
N GLN A 258 23.99 -32.39 14.89
CA GLN A 258 23.24 -32.76 13.70
C GLN A 258 21.72 -32.54 13.87
N SER A 259 21.21 -32.68 15.08
CA SER A 259 19.79 -32.50 15.40
C SER A 259 19.38 -31.03 15.24
N PHE A 260 20.17 -30.12 15.82
CA PHE A 260 19.99 -28.68 15.74
C PHE A 260 20.05 -28.19 14.29
N ARG A 261 21.07 -28.59 13.54
CA ARG A 261 21.22 -28.24 12.11
C ARG A 261 20.01 -28.68 11.29
N SER A 262 19.55 -29.91 11.51
CA SER A 262 18.37 -30.45 10.82
C SER A 262 17.10 -29.67 11.19
N ARG A 263 16.96 -29.26 12.45
CA ARG A 263 15.85 -28.42 12.92
C ARG A 263 15.87 -27.04 12.24
N VAL A 264 17.02 -26.36 12.17
CA VAL A 264 17.15 -25.07 11.48
C VAL A 264 16.81 -25.21 10.00
N GLN A 265 17.39 -26.20 9.31
CA GLN A 265 17.12 -26.45 7.89
C GLN A 265 15.63 -26.70 7.61
N TYR A 266 14.98 -27.52 8.44
CA TYR A 266 13.55 -27.79 8.33
C TYR A 266 12.71 -26.51 8.49
N ASN A 267 12.97 -25.71 9.51
CA ASN A 267 12.21 -24.47 9.75
C ASN A 267 12.48 -23.41 8.68
N VAL A 268 13.72 -23.29 8.18
CA VAL A 268 14.06 -22.39 7.07
C VAL A 268 13.34 -22.80 5.79
N SER A 269 13.28 -24.10 5.47
CA SER A 269 12.52 -24.55 4.30
C SER A 269 11.03 -24.25 4.45
N LYS A 270 10.46 -24.51 5.63
CA LYS A 270 9.04 -24.21 5.91
C LYS A 270 8.75 -22.71 5.85
N LEU A 271 9.65 -21.87 6.35
CA LEU A 271 9.52 -20.41 6.26
C LEU A 271 9.66 -19.88 4.83
N GLU A 272 10.49 -20.53 4.00
CA GLU A 272 10.52 -20.24 2.57
C GLU A 272 9.21 -20.61 1.89
N ASP A 273 8.68 -21.81 2.14
CA ASP A 273 7.39 -22.25 1.59
C ASP A 273 6.26 -21.29 1.99
N LYS A 274 6.27 -20.80 3.24
CA LYS A 274 5.33 -19.78 3.74
C LYS A 274 5.57 -18.37 3.21
N GLY A 275 6.71 -18.11 2.56
CA GLY A 275 7.06 -16.83 1.97
C GLY A 275 7.79 -15.82 2.87
N TYR A 276 8.21 -16.19 4.08
CA TYR A 276 8.90 -15.28 5.03
C TYR A 276 10.43 -15.25 4.86
N VAL A 277 11.02 -16.28 4.24
CA VAL A 277 12.46 -16.39 3.98
C VAL A 277 12.69 -16.54 2.47
N SER A 278 13.76 -15.93 1.97
CA SER A 278 14.23 -16.10 0.59
C SER A 278 15.55 -16.86 0.58
N ARG A 279 15.65 -17.92 -0.24
CA ARG A 279 16.91 -18.57 -0.57
C ARG A 279 17.30 -18.31 -2.03
N THR A 280 18.43 -17.65 -2.23
CA THR A 280 18.91 -17.28 -3.57
C THR A 280 20.18 -18.06 -3.91
N GLU A 281 20.23 -18.67 -5.09
CA GLU A 281 21.44 -19.34 -5.58
C GLU A 281 22.53 -18.33 -5.91
N VAL A 282 23.68 -18.44 -5.23
CA VAL A 282 24.89 -17.66 -5.49
C VAL A 282 26.06 -18.63 -5.64
N GLY A 283 26.43 -18.90 -6.90
CA GLY A 283 27.44 -19.90 -7.24
C GLY A 283 27.00 -21.31 -6.84
N ASN A 284 27.69 -21.92 -5.89
CA ASN A 284 27.38 -23.27 -5.37
C ASN A 284 26.70 -23.23 -3.99
N ARG A 285 26.15 -22.08 -3.59
CA ARG A 285 25.54 -21.85 -2.28
C ARG A 285 24.14 -21.25 -2.41
N LEU A 286 23.35 -21.41 -1.36
CA LEU A 286 22.02 -20.83 -1.22
C LEU A 286 22.09 -19.77 -0.12
N GLU A 287 22.20 -18.50 -0.51
CA GLU A 287 22.15 -17.39 0.43
C GLU A 287 20.77 -17.32 1.07
N THR A 288 20.72 -17.26 2.40
CA THR A 288 19.47 -17.25 3.18
C THR A 288 19.28 -15.87 3.79
N SER A 289 18.13 -15.24 3.54
CA SER A 289 17.78 -13.90 4.05
C SER A 289 16.28 -13.76 4.29
N LEU A 290 15.85 -12.72 5.01
CA LEU A 290 14.44 -12.39 5.14
C LEU A 290 13.85 -11.98 3.79
N SER A 291 12.66 -12.49 3.47
CA SER A 291 11.86 -11.93 2.39
C SER A 291 11.27 -10.57 2.81
N THR A 292 10.61 -9.88 1.87
CA THR A 292 9.81 -8.68 2.18
C THR A 292 8.72 -8.98 3.21
N MET A 293 8.02 -10.11 3.08
CA MET A 293 7.03 -10.54 4.06
C MET A 293 7.65 -10.85 5.43
N GLY A 294 8.83 -11.49 5.47
CA GLY A 294 9.56 -11.75 6.71
C GLY A 294 9.90 -10.48 7.48
N ARG A 295 10.41 -9.44 6.79
CA ARG A 295 10.68 -8.13 7.40
C ARG A 295 9.41 -7.49 7.94
N MET A 296 8.34 -7.49 7.15
CA MET A 296 7.06 -6.92 7.56
C MET A 296 6.43 -7.65 8.74
N TRP A 297 6.55 -8.97 8.81
CA TRP A 297 6.05 -9.77 9.93
C TRP A 297 6.76 -9.41 11.24
N LEU A 298 8.07 -9.16 11.20
CA LEU A 298 8.87 -8.73 12.36
C LEU A 298 8.49 -7.34 12.87
N GLU A 299 8.05 -6.44 11.99
CA GLU A 299 7.55 -5.12 12.37
C GLU A 299 6.17 -5.19 13.05
N THR A 300 5.44 -6.30 12.88
CA THR A 300 4.10 -6.49 13.45
C THR A 300 4.03 -7.49 14.62
N HIS A 301 5.13 -8.16 14.98
CA HIS A 301 5.22 -9.21 16.02
C HIS A 301 6.46 -9.10 16.94
#